data_AF-A0A510K406-F1
#
_entry.id   AF-A0A510K406-F1
#
_cell.length_a   1.000
_cell.length_b   1.000
_cell.length_c   1.000
_cell.angle_alpha   90.00
_cell.angle_beta   90.00
_cell.angle_gamma   90.00
#
_symmetry.space_group_name_H-M   'P 1'
#
loop_
_entity.id
_entity.type
_entity.pdbx_description
1 polymer ?
#
loop_
_entity_poly.entity_id
_entity_poly.type
_entity_poly.pdbx_seq_one_letter_code
_entity_poly.pdbx_strand_id
1 'polypeptide(L)'
;MIFLDKAILYLTQNIEKPREIIEEELEFVIKQSILNYLVNEKGIDVNELSDLNVTLVIDFEDDSANNRKKMVVEEYMFEVNHKNSPLVRTFRLGNDNEHYVRNDLRELENEIDVFENGIGIPTKNN
;
A
#
# COMPACT_ATOMS: atom_id res chain seq x y z
N MET A 1 4.21 -11.32 4.80
CA MET A 1 3.73 -9.94 4.57
C MET A 1 4.30 -9.53 3.24
N ILE A 2 3.44 -9.05 2.36
CA ILE A 2 3.72 -8.70 0.98
C ILE A 2 4.47 -7.36 0.96
N PHE A 3 3.89 -6.31 1.56
CA PHE A 3 4.41 -4.95 1.50
C PHE A 3 4.41 -4.19 2.84
N LEU A 4 3.59 -4.55 3.81
CA LEU A 4 3.41 -3.78 5.05
C LEU A 4 4.70 -3.66 5.87
N ASP A 5 5.51 -4.71 5.92
CA ASP A 5 6.79 -4.72 6.63
C ASP A 5 7.77 -3.71 6.02
N LYS A 6 7.85 -3.67 4.69
CA LYS A 6 8.68 -2.73 3.93
C LYS A 6 8.13 -1.30 4.03
N ALA A 7 6.81 -1.14 3.99
CA ALA A 7 6.15 0.15 4.20
C ALA A 7 6.48 0.73 5.59
N ILE A 8 6.32 -0.07 6.65
CA ILE A 8 6.66 0.32 8.03
C ILE A 8 8.15 0.69 8.14
N LEU A 9 9.03 -0.14 7.57
CA LEU A 9 10.47 0.11 7.60
C LEU A 9 10.82 1.42 6.88
N TYR A 10 10.25 1.62 5.70
CA TYR A 10 10.42 2.83 4.90
C TYR A 10 9.97 4.06 5.70
N LEU A 11 8.75 4.03 6.23
CA LEU A 11 8.18 5.14 7.00
C LEU A 11 9.03 5.47 8.23
N THR A 12 9.48 4.45 8.98
CA THR A 12 10.32 4.64 10.17
C THR A 12 11.63 5.38 9.86
N GLN A 13 12.16 5.23 8.65
CA GLN A 13 13.41 5.85 8.21
C GLN A 13 13.22 7.22 7.56
N ASN A 14 12.02 7.52 7.06
CA ASN A 14 11.77 8.63 6.14
C ASN A 14 10.63 9.56 6.56
N ILE A 15 10.03 9.39 7.75
CA ILE A 15 8.85 10.16 8.22
C ILE A 15 9.04 11.68 8.28
N GLU A 16 10.29 12.15 8.28
CA GLU A 16 10.65 13.58 8.28
C GLU A 16 10.73 14.19 6.86
N LYS A 17 10.60 13.36 5.81
CA LYS A 17 10.57 13.85 4.42
C LYS A 17 9.25 14.60 4.14
N PRO A 18 9.24 15.48 3.12
CA PRO A 18 8.00 16.02 2.57
C PRO A 18 7.01 14.90 2.22
N ARG A 19 5.73 15.12 2.50
CA ARG A 19 4.68 14.13 2.30
C ARG A 19 4.63 13.59 0.88
N GLU A 20 4.68 14.47 -0.13
CA GLU A 20 4.63 14.09 -1.55
C GLU A 20 5.75 13.09 -1.90
N ILE A 21 6.94 13.27 -1.31
CA ILE A 21 8.07 12.35 -1.51
C ILE A 21 7.81 11.00 -0.82
N ILE A 22 7.20 11.03 0.38
CA ILE A 22 6.82 9.80 1.09
C ILE A 22 5.78 9.03 0.28
N GLU A 23 4.77 9.70 -0.27
CA GLU A 23 3.72 9.10 -1.11
C GLU A 23 4.34 8.40 -2.33
N GLU A 24 5.12 9.12 -3.14
CA GLU A 24 5.75 8.58 -4.35
C GLU A 24 6.68 7.38 -4.05
N GLU A 25 7.54 7.51 -3.04
CA GLU A 25 8.48 6.44 -2.68
C GLU A 25 7.73 5.23 -2.07
N LEU A 26 6.67 5.45 -1.29
CA LEU A 26 5.86 4.38 -0.70
C LEU A 26 5.03 3.65 -1.76
N GLU A 27 4.42 4.37 -2.70
CA GLU A 27 3.77 3.80 -3.90
C GLU A 27 4.73 2.87 -4.64
N PHE A 28 5.97 3.31 -4.86
CA PHE A 28 6.99 2.50 -5.49
C PHE A 28 7.32 1.23 -4.69
N VAL A 29 7.54 1.35 -3.37
CA VAL A 29 7.84 0.22 -2.48
C VAL A 29 6.71 -0.83 -2.50
N ILE A 30 5.47 -0.36 -2.42
CA ILE A 30 4.28 -1.23 -2.42
C ILE A 30 4.10 -1.88 -3.78
N LYS A 31 4.23 -1.12 -4.87
CA LYS A 31 4.16 -1.62 -6.24
C LYS A 31 5.17 -2.74 -6.52
N GLN A 32 6.43 -2.54 -6.12
CA GLN A 32 7.47 -3.58 -6.27
C GLN A 32 7.17 -4.81 -5.41
N SER A 33 6.60 -4.61 -4.23
CA SER A 33 6.25 -5.70 -3.31
C SER A 33 5.11 -6.56 -3.85
N ILE A 34 4.05 -5.93 -4.37
CA ILE A 34 2.92 -6.62 -5.02
C ILE A 34 3.41 -7.34 -6.27
N LEU A 35 4.24 -6.71 -7.11
CA LEU A 35 4.80 -7.35 -8.29
C LEU A 35 5.58 -8.63 -7.93
N ASN A 36 6.45 -8.55 -6.92
CA ASN A 36 7.22 -9.70 -6.46
C ASN A 36 6.33 -10.82 -5.93
N TYR A 37 5.27 -10.48 -5.19
CA TYR A 37 4.29 -11.47 -4.71
C TYR A 37 3.58 -12.18 -5.88
N LEU A 38 3.07 -11.42 -6.84
CA LEU A 38 2.35 -11.98 -7.99
C LEU A 38 3.25 -12.87 -8.85
N VAL A 39 4.48 -12.45 -9.11
CA VAL A 39 5.41 -13.22 -9.97
C VAL A 39 6.00 -14.42 -9.23
N ASN A 40 6.55 -14.21 -8.04
CA ASN A 40 7.34 -15.25 -7.37
C ASN A 40 6.48 -16.21 -6.55
N GLU A 41 5.41 -15.73 -5.92
CA GLU A 41 4.57 -16.56 -5.05
C GLU A 41 3.34 -17.10 -5.79
N LYS A 42 2.70 -16.30 -6.65
CA LYS A 42 1.54 -16.73 -7.44
C LYS A 42 1.90 -17.29 -8.81
N GLY A 43 3.17 -17.19 -9.23
CA GLY A 43 3.64 -17.74 -10.51
C GLY A 43 3.05 -17.04 -11.73
N ILE A 44 2.61 -15.78 -11.59
CA ILE A 44 2.05 -15.01 -12.70
C ILE A 44 3.20 -14.53 -13.60
N ASP A 45 3.07 -14.72 -14.90
CA ASP A 45 4.04 -14.18 -15.86
C ASP A 45 3.97 -12.64 -15.85
N VAL A 46 5.11 -12.01 -15.58
CA VAL A 46 5.23 -10.55 -15.55
C VAL A 46 4.83 -9.90 -16.88
N ASN A 47 5.01 -10.60 -18.01
CA ASN A 47 4.63 -10.07 -19.33
C ASN A 47 3.12 -10.11 -19.57
N GLU A 48 2.37 -10.84 -18.75
CA GLU A 48 0.91 -10.92 -18.81
C GLU A 48 0.25 -9.95 -17.84
N LEU A 49 1.02 -9.27 -16.98
CA LEU A 49 0.55 -8.22 -16.08
C LEU A 49 0.44 -6.89 -16.84
N SER A 50 -0.64 -6.15 -16.57
CA SER A 50 -0.83 -4.78 -17.03
C SER A 50 -1.39 -3.91 -15.90
N ASP A 51 -1.34 -2.59 -16.10
CA ASP A 51 -1.99 -1.60 -15.23
C ASP A 51 -1.64 -1.74 -13.74
N LEU A 52 -0.40 -2.13 -13.43
CA LEU A 52 0.12 -2.19 -12.06
C LEU A 52 0.26 -0.76 -11.52
N ASN A 53 -0.83 -0.23 -10.99
CA ASN A 53 -0.95 1.11 -10.46
C ASN A 53 -1.16 1.05 -8.95
N VAL A 54 -0.38 1.85 -8.23
CA VAL A 54 -0.57 2.13 -6.82
C VAL A 54 -0.51 3.64 -6.69
N THR A 55 -1.54 4.24 -6.11
CA THR A 55 -1.59 5.67 -5.83
C THR A 55 -2.04 5.87 -4.39
N LEU A 56 -1.41 6.82 -3.70
CA LEU A 56 -1.63 7.09 -2.28
C LEU A 56 -1.72 8.59 -2.02
N VAL A 57 -2.72 8.97 -1.23
CA VAL A 57 -2.76 10.26 -0.54
C VAL A 57 -2.80 9.95 0.95
N ILE A 58 -1.83 10.47 1.69
CA ILE A 58 -1.69 10.19 3.12
C ILE A 58 -1.78 11.48 3.95
N ASP A 59 -1.97 11.30 5.25
CA ASP A 59 -1.68 12.33 6.24
C ASP A 59 -1.02 11.68 7.46
N PHE A 60 -0.58 12.51 8.40
CA PHE A 60 -0.01 12.05 9.65
C PHE A 60 -0.70 12.70 10.85
N GLU A 61 -1.13 11.84 11.76
CA GLU A 61 -1.69 12.23 13.05
C GLU A 61 -0.68 11.93 14.17
N ASP A 62 -0.54 12.87 15.11
CA ASP A 62 0.27 12.64 16.31
C ASP A 62 -0.54 11.86 17.35
N ASP A 63 -0.11 10.62 17.62
CA ASP A 63 -0.58 9.82 18.74
C ASP A 63 0.35 10.04 19.95
N SER A 64 0.17 11.21 20.57
CA SER A 64 0.90 11.64 21.76
C SER A 64 0.75 10.68 22.95
N ALA A 65 -0.35 9.93 23.05
CA ALA A 65 -0.57 8.98 24.14
C ALA A 65 0.35 7.75 24.03
N ASN A 66 0.71 7.35 22.81
CA ASN A 66 1.55 6.18 22.54
C ASN A 66 2.96 6.52 22.06
N ASN A 67 3.32 7.81 22.01
CA ASN A 67 4.55 8.33 21.40
C ASN A 67 4.76 7.76 20.00
N ARG A 68 3.72 7.91 19.17
CA ARG A 68 3.68 7.44 17.79
C ARG A 68 3.19 8.55 16.88
N LYS A 69 3.62 8.48 15.63
CA LYS A 69 3.02 9.23 14.53
C LYS A 69 2.28 8.22 13.67
N LYS A 70 0.96 8.39 13.56
CA LYS A 70 0.11 7.48 12.80
C LYS A 70 -0.02 8.01 11.38
N MET A 71 0.41 7.22 10.41
CA MET A 71 0.07 7.47 9.02
C MET A 71 -1.39 7.10 8.80
N VAL A 72 -2.17 8.05 8.29
CA VAL A 72 -3.55 7.87 7.85
C VAL A 72 -3.53 7.82 6.33
N VAL A 73 -4.21 6.86 5.74
CA VAL A 73 -4.47 6.84 4.30
C VAL A 73 -5.75 7.63 4.09
N GLU A 74 -5.72 8.69 3.29
CA GLU A 74 -6.91 9.48 2.93
C GLU A 74 -7.55 8.89 1.67
N GLU A 75 -6.73 8.74 0.62
CA GLU A 75 -7.13 8.16 -0.65
C GLU A 75 -6.13 7.10 -1.08
N TYR A 76 -6.61 6.09 -1.79
CA TYR A 76 -5.75 5.08 -2.37
C TYR A 76 -6.36 4.49 -3.63
N MET A 77 -5.50 3.96 -4.49
CA MET A 77 -5.88 3.10 -5.60
C MET A 77 -4.86 1.98 -5.75
N PHE A 78 -5.34 0.75 -5.77
CA PHE A 78 -4.59 -0.43 -6.17
C PHE A 78 -5.29 -1.02 -7.38
N GLU A 79 -4.60 -0.99 -8.52
CA GLU A 79 -5.06 -1.62 -9.74
C GLU A 79 -3.96 -2.56 -10.25
N VAL A 80 -4.34 -3.79 -10.57
CA VAL A 80 -3.47 -4.75 -11.24
C VAL A 80 -4.34 -5.61 -12.14
N ASN A 81 -3.97 -5.71 -13.41
CA ASN A 81 -4.64 -6.54 -14.40
C ASN A 81 -3.74 -7.69 -14.86
N HIS A 82 -4.35 -8.81 -15.24
CA HIS A 82 -3.72 -9.97 -15.86
C HIS A 82 -4.56 -10.42 -17.05
N LYS A 83 -3.98 -10.46 -18.25
CA LYS A 83 -4.69 -10.81 -19.49
C LYS A 83 -5.99 -10.00 -19.70
N ASN A 84 -5.95 -8.69 -19.44
CA ASN A 84 -7.10 -7.77 -19.50
C ASN A 84 -8.25 -8.11 -18.53
N SER A 85 -7.99 -8.91 -17.49
CA SER A 85 -8.91 -9.16 -16.39
C SER A 85 -8.33 -8.59 -15.09
N PRO A 86 -9.13 -7.95 -14.23
CA PRO A 86 -8.64 -7.45 -12.96
C PRO A 86 -8.17 -8.61 -12.08
N LEU A 87 -7.00 -8.44 -11.47
CA LEU A 87 -6.55 -9.22 -10.32
C LEU A 87 -6.95 -8.53 -9.03
N VAL A 88 -6.69 -7.21 -9.00
CA VAL A 88 -6.96 -6.31 -7.90
C VAL A 88 -7.46 -5.02 -8.52
N ARG A 89 -8.60 -4.55 -8.06
CA ARG A 89 -9.08 -3.19 -8.28
C ARG A 89 -9.79 -2.76 -7.01
N THR A 90 -9.04 -2.12 -6.13
CA THR A 90 -9.57 -1.57 -4.88
C THR A 90 -9.12 -0.13 -4.74
N PHE A 91 -10.05 0.78 -4.52
CA PHE A 91 -9.75 2.20 -4.37
C PHE A 91 -10.78 2.91 -3.50
N ARG A 92 -10.29 3.98 -2.88
CA ARG A 92 -11.09 5.04 -2.26
C ARG A 92 -10.53 6.36 -2.75
N LEU A 93 -11.28 7.07 -3.61
CA LEU A 93 -10.92 8.37 -4.15
C LEU A 93 -12.09 9.34 -3.89
N GLY A 94 -11.92 10.29 -2.98
CA GLY A 94 -13.02 11.13 -2.48
C GLY A 94 -14.21 10.29 -1.95
N ASN A 95 -15.35 10.39 -2.62
CA ASN A 95 -16.58 9.66 -2.26
C ASN A 95 -16.76 8.34 -3.04
N ASP A 96 -15.90 8.06 -4.02
CA ASP A 96 -15.99 6.88 -4.86
C ASP A 96 -15.18 5.73 -4.24
N ASN A 97 -15.80 4.54 -4.22
CA ASN A 97 -15.17 3.32 -3.71
C ASN A 97 -15.45 2.16 -4.66
N GLU A 98 -14.43 1.40 -5.01
CA GLU A 98 -14.55 0.11 -5.69
C GLU A 98 -13.71 -0.90 -4.94
N HIS A 99 -14.19 -2.15 -4.87
CA HIS A 99 -13.44 -3.22 -4.26
C HIS A 99 -13.67 -4.53 -5.03
N TYR A 100 -12.59 -5.01 -5.63
CA TYR A 100 -12.50 -6.30 -6.27
C TYR A 100 -11.10 -6.87 -6.03
N VAL A 101 -11.04 -8.08 -5.48
CA VAL A 101 -9.81 -8.87 -5.41
C VAL A 101 -10.12 -10.30 -5.85
N ARG A 102 -9.28 -10.87 -6.71
CA ARG A 102 -9.42 -12.26 -7.14
C ARG A 102 -9.26 -13.20 -5.94
N ASN A 103 -10.11 -14.22 -5.84
CA ASN A 103 -10.23 -15.08 -4.65
C ASN A 103 -8.91 -15.71 -4.15
N ASP A 104 -7.95 -15.97 -5.03
CA ASP A 104 -6.64 -16.55 -4.71
C ASP A 104 -5.60 -15.53 -4.20
N LEU A 105 -5.96 -14.24 -4.18
CA LEU A 105 -5.16 -13.10 -3.70
C LEU A 105 -5.65 -12.55 -2.36
N ARG A 106 -6.39 -13.34 -1.58
CA ARG A 106 -6.94 -12.95 -0.28
C ARG A 106 -5.90 -12.46 0.73
N GLU A 107 -4.66 -12.93 0.64
CA GLU A 107 -3.58 -12.44 1.50
C GLU A 107 -3.23 -10.98 1.18
N LEU A 108 -3.25 -10.61 -0.10
CA LEU A 108 -3.05 -9.23 -0.55
C LEU A 108 -4.24 -8.34 -0.15
N GLU A 109 -5.46 -8.83 -0.30
CA GLU A 109 -6.68 -8.17 0.17
C GLU A 109 -6.56 -7.82 1.67
N ASN A 110 -6.30 -8.82 2.52
CA ASN A 110 -6.14 -8.60 3.97
C ASN A 110 -5.03 -7.59 4.29
N GLU A 111 -3.97 -7.55 3.49
CA GLU A 111 -2.85 -6.65 3.72
C GLU A 111 -3.18 -5.20 3.32
N ILE A 112 -3.96 -5.02 2.24
CA ILE A 112 -4.53 -3.73 1.86
C ILE A 112 -5.51 -3.25 2.94
N ASP A 113 -6.38 -4.13 3.46
CA ASP A 113 -7.33 -3.80 4.54
C ASP A 113 -6.61 -3.31 5.80
N VAL A 114 -5.50 -3.94 6.18
CA VAL A 114 -4.70 -3.46 7.33
C VAL A 114 -4.04 -2.11 7.00
N PHE A 115 -3.54 -1.94 5.78
CA PHE A 115 -2.90 -0.70 5.35
C PHE A 115 -3.85 0.50 5.35
N GLU A 116 -5.09 0.34 4.86
CA GLU A 116 -6.06 1.44 4.81
C GLU A 116 -6.51 1.93 6.19
N ASN A 117 -6.42 1.08 7.21
CA ASN A 117 -6.71 1.46 8.60
C ASN A 117 -5.60 2.32 9.25
N GLY A 118 -4.51 2.55 8.50
CA GLY A 118 -3.37 3.37 8.89
C GLY A 118 -2.28 2.59 9.62
N ILE A 119 -1.07 3.14 9.60
CA ILE A 119 0.13 2.54 10.19
C ILE A 119 0.63 3.41 11.34
N GLY A 120 0.77 2.82 12.53
CA GLY A 120 1.43 3.48 13.65
C GLY A 120 2.95 3.38 13.53
N ILE A 121 3.64 4.51 13.46
CA ILE A 121 5.10 4.59 13.36
C ILE A 121 5.64 5.06 14.72
N PRO A 122 6.56 4.31 15.36
CA PRO A 122 7.21 4.79 16.58
C PRO A 122 7.98 6.07 16.30
N THR A 123 7.73 7.14 17.06
CA THR A 123 8.65 8.28 17.07
C THR A 123 9.86 7.88 17.90
N LYS A 124 11.07 8.20 17.44
CA LYS A 124 12.26 7.98 18.27
C LYS A 124 12.09 8.79 19.54
N ASN A 125 12.21 8.14 20.71
CA ASN A 125 12.37 8.85 21.97
C ASN A 125 13.59 9.78 21.82
N ASN A 126 13.38 11.09 21.92
CA ASN A 126 14.46 12.05 22.13
C ASN A 126 15.15 11.79 23.47
#